data_AF-A0A812E3Y7-F1
#
_entry.id   AF-A0A812E3Y7-F1
#
_cell.length_a   1.000
_cell.length_b   1.000
_cell.length_c   1.000
_cell.angle_alpha   90.00
_cell.angle_beta   90.00
_cell.angle_gamma   90.00
#
_symmetry.space_group_name_H-M   'P 1'
#
loop_
_entity.id
_entity.type
_entity.pdbx_description
1 polymer ?
#
loop_
_entity_poly.entity_id
_entity_poly.type
_entity_poly.pdbx_seq_one_letter_code
_entity_poly.pdbx_strand_id
1 'polypeptide(L)'
;MTKDDEYDYLFKVVLIGDSGVGKSNLLSRFTRNEFNLESKSTIGVEFATRSIQVDGKTIKAQIWDTAGQERYRAITSAYYRGAVGALLVYDIAKHLTYENVERWLKELRDHADNNIVIMLVGNKSDLRHLRAVPTDEAKAFAEKHNLSFIETSALDSTNVEAAFQNILTEIYKIVSQKQIRESPDDDNSISTNVQTITVAPTDNSAGRVGLDVNGGLCRLSLSLSLSLSLSLSLSLSACWC
;
A
#
# COMPACT_ATOMS: atom_id res chain seq x y z
N MET A 1 -1.83 -27.70 2.72
CA MET A 1 -1.10 -26.42 2.62
C MET A 1 0.37 -26.73 2.75
N THR A 2 1.16 -26.42 1.72
CA THR A 2 2.62 -26.57 1.71
C THR A 2 3.24 -25.52 2.62
N LYS A 3 4.37 -25.83 3.28
CA LYS A 3 5.06 -24.94 4.25
C LYS A 3 5.43 -23.55 3.70
N ASP A 4 5.40 -23.35 2.38
CA ASP A 4 5.71 -22.06 1.73
C ASP A 4 4.60 -21.00 1.88
N ASP A 5 3.42 -21.36 2.41
CA ASP A 5 2.33 -20.41 2.67
C ASP A 5 2.35 -19.82 4.08
N GLU A 6 3.21 -20.32 4.98
CA GLU A 6 3.32 -19.80 6.34
C GLU A 6 4.23 -18.58 6.36
N TYR A 7 3.64 -17.41 6.66
CA TYR A 7 4.35 -16.14 6.79
C TYR A 7 3.99 -15.47 8.12
N ASP A 8 4.96 -14.79 8.72
CA ASP A 8 4.76 -14.03 9.95
C ASP A 8 4.14 -12.66 9.66
N TYR A 9 4.54 -12.03 8.54
CA TYR A 9 4.10 -10.69 8.16
C TYR A 9 3.70 -10.63 6.69
N LEU A 10 2.66 -9.84 6.39
CA LEU A 10 2.23 -9.52 5.04
C LEU A 10 2.33 -8.01 4.82
N PHE A 11 3.22 -7.59 3.91
CA PHE A 11 3.42 -6.17 3.63
C PHE A 11 2.99 -5.81 2.23
N LYS A 12 2.11 -4.82 2.12
CA LYS A 12 1.72 -4.22 0.85
C LYS A 12 2.66 -3.06 0.50
N VAL A 13 3.34 -3.20 -0.63
CA VAL A 13 4.27 -2.19 -1.19
C VAL A 13 3.79 -1.74 -2.56
N VAL A 14 3.85 -0.44 -2.83
CA VAL A 14 3.47 0.12 -4.14
C VAL A 14 4.69 0.71 -4.85
N LEU A 15 4.79 0.52 -6.17
CA LEU A 15 5.77 1.19 -7.02
C LEU A 15 5.09 2.39 -7.69
N ILE A 16 5.66 3.59 -7.53
CA ILE A 16 5.11 4.83 -8.09
C ILE A 16 6.20 5.63 -8.81
N GLY A 17 5.79 6.49 -9.74
CA GLY A 17 6.69 7.31 -10.57
C GLY A 17 6.24 7.37 -12.02
N ASP A 18 6.94 8.16 -12.83
CA ASP A 18 6.59 8.41 -14.23
C ASP A 18 6.58 7.14 -15.10
N SER A 19 5.91 7.23 -16.24
CA SER A 19 5.96 6.17 -17.25
C SER A 19 7.37 6.03 -17.83
N GLY A 20 7.84 4.79 -18.02
CA GLY A 20 9.13 4.52 -18.65
C GLY A 20 10.37 4.71 -17.75
N VAL A 21 10.20 5.01 -16.46
CA VAL A 21 11.32 5.04 -15.49
C VAL A 21 11.86 3.65 -15.15
N GLY A 22 11.08 2.59 -15.41
CA GLY A 22 11.49 1.19 -15.24
C GLY A 22 10.94 0.46 -14.01
N LYS A 23 9.79 0.90 -13.45
CA LYS A 23 9.12 0.24 -12.32
C LYS A 23 8.81 -1.24 -12.57
N SER A 24 8.19 -1.55 -13.71
CA SER A 24 7.88 -2.94 -14.09
C SER A 24 9.15 -3.78 -14.25
N ASN A 25 10.21 -3.23 -14.84
CA ASN A 25 11.50 -3.92 -14.94
C ASN A 25 12.14 -4.15 -13.56
N LEU A 26 12.02 -3.22 -12.61
CA LEU A 26 12.45 -3.45 -11.23
C LEU A 26 11.64 -4.57 -10.57
N LEU A 27 10.31 -4.60 -10.77
CA LEU A 27 9.44 -5.65 -10.26
C LEU A 27 9.79 -7.02 -10.85
N SER A 28 9.88 -7.12 -12.18
CA SER A 28 10.25 -8.35 -12.88
C SER A 28 11.65 -8.82 -12.48
N ARG A 29 12.59 -7.88 -12.29
CA ARG A 29 13.94 -8.24 -11.87
C ARG A 29 13.97 -8.76 -10.44
N PHE A 30 13.21 -8.14 -9.53
CA PHE A 30 13.09 -8.62 -8.17
C PHE A 30 12.37 -9.98 -8.09
N THR A 31 11.31 -10.20 -8.87
CA THR A 31 10.44 -11.39 -8.69
C THR A 31 10.86 -12.59 -9.53
N ARG A 32 11.41 -12.35 -10.72
CA ARG A 32 11.73 -13.38 -11.72
C ARG A 32 13.18 -13.35 -12.19
N ASN A 33 13.97 -12.36 -11.75
CA ASN A 33 15.30 -12.07 -12.27
C ASN A 33 15.31 -11.79 -13.79
N GLU A 34 14.19 -11.31 -14.34
CA GLU A 34 14.01 -11.01 -15.76
C GLU A 34 14.12 -9.51 -16.04
N PHE A 35 14.52 -9.17 -17.26
CA PHE A 35 14.50 -7.79 -17.76
C PHE A 35 14.05 -7.76 -19.21
N ASN A 36 13.17 -6.82 -19.51
CA ASN A 36 12.66 -6.61 -20.85
C ASN A 36 13.00 -5.19 -21.31
N LEU A 37 13.89 -5.12 -22.31
CA LEU A 37 14.28 -3.85 -22.93
C LEU A 37 13.11 -3.18 -23.66
N GLU A 38 12.22 -3.99 -24.24
CA GLU A 38 11.02 -3.54 -24.95
C GLU A 38 9.78 -3.50 -24.03
N SER A 39 9.98 -3.22 -22.74
CA SER A 39 8.87 -3.09 -21.79
C SER A 39 7.90 -2.00 -22.27
N LYS A 40 6.70 -2.41 -22.69
CA LYS A 40 5.61 -1.47 -23.04
C LYS A 40 5.13 -0.76 -21.79
N SER A 41 4.54 0.43 -21.95
CA SER A 41 3.86 1.12 -20.85
C SER A 41 2.83 0.19 -20.19
N THR A 42 2.92 0.04 -18.86
CA THR A 42 1.97 -0.77 -18.10
C THR A 42 0.56 -0.23 -18.29
N ILE A 43 -0.35 -1.09 -18.76
CA ILE A 43 -1.77 -0.79 -18.87
C ILE A 43 -2.42 -1.32 -17.59
N GLY A 44 -2.80 -0.42 -16.68
CA GLY A 44 -3.39 -0.79 -15.39
C GLY A 44 -2.35 -1.04 -14.30
N VAL A 45 -2.53 -2.11 -13.53
CA VAL A 45 -1.71 -2.43 -12.35
C VAL A 45 -1.27 -3.89 -12.43
N GLU A 46 0.02 -4.14 -12.25
CA GLU A 46 0.57 -5.49 -12.13
C GLU A 46 0.80 -5.84 -10.65
N PHE A 47 0.54 -7.09 -10.29
CA PHE A 47 0.67 -7.59 -8.92
C PHE A 47 1.63 -8.77 -8.88
N ALA A 48 2.58 -8.73 -7.95
CA ALA A 48 3.46 -9.86 -7.69
C ALA A 48 3.72 -10.04 -6.20
N THR A 49 3.99 -11.28 -5.80
CA THR A 49 4.33 -11.63 -4.42
C THR A 49 5.72 -12.20 -4.34
N ARG A 50 6.49 -11.80 -3.32
CA ARG A 50 7.75 -12.44 -2.98
C ARG A 50 7.91 -12.55 -1.47
N SER A 51 8.33 -13.71 -1.00
CA SER A 51 8.66 -13.94 0.40
C SER A 51 10.16 -13.72 0.61
N ILE A 52 10.52 -13.02 1.68
CA ILE A 52 11.90 -12.84 2.14
C ILE A 52 12.00 -13.21 3.63
N GLN A 53 13.19 -13.54 4.10
CA GLN A 53 13.45 -13.74 5.53
C GLN A 53 14.19 -12.52 6.10
N VAL A 54 13.69 -11.98 7.20
CA VAL A 54 14.30 -10.87 7.96
C VAL A 54 14.23 -11.23 9.43
N ASP A 55 15.37 -11.23 10.13
CA ASP A 55 15.49 -11.54 11.56
C ASP A 55 14.81 -12.87 11.98
N GLY A 56 14.88 -13.89 11.12
CA GLY A 56 14.26 -15.20 11.34
C GLY A 56 12.74 -15.23 11.15
N LYS A 57 12.15 -14.12 10.69
CA LYS A 57 10.73 -13.99 10.34
C LYS A 57 10.53 -14.02 8.83
N THR A 58 9.49 -14.71 8.38
CA THR A 58 9.12 -14.78 6.96
C THR A 58 8.16 -13.64 6.64
N ILE A 59 8.60 -12.72 5.79
CA ILE A 59 7.81 -11.58 5.33
C ILE A 59 7.35 -11.87 3.91
N LYS A 60 6.05 -11.91 3.69
CA LYS A 60 5.43 -11.97 2.37
C LYS A 60 5.16 -10.55 1.87
N ALA A 61 5.91 -10.10 0.88
CA ALA A 61 5.70 -8.82 0.23
C ALA A 61 4.69 -8.94 -0.92
N GLN A 62 3.67 -8.10 -0.92
CA GLN A 62 2.71 -7.88 -2.00
C GLN A 62 3.06 -6.58 -2.71
N ILE A 63 3.61 -6.70 -3.91
CA ILE A 63 4.14 -5.55 -4.65
C ILE A 63 3.19 -5.22 -5.79
N TRP A 64 2.75 -3.97 -5.83
CA TRP A 64 1.85 -3.43 -6.83
C TRP A 64 2.63 -2.47 -7.74
N ASP A 65 2.84 -2.87 -8.99
CA ASP A 65 3.36 -1.97 -10.02
C ASP A 65 2.23 -1.17 -10.64
N THR A 66 2.30 0.16 -10.53
CA THR A 66 1.26 1.06 -11.02
C THR A 66 1.64 1.64 -12.38
N ALA A 67 0.66 1.84 -13.26
CA ALA A 67 0.88 2.57 -14.49
C ALA A 67 1.37 3.99 -14.18
N GLY A 68 2.56 4.34 -14.69
CA GLY A 68 3.11 5.69 -14.54
C GLY A 68 2.47 6.74 -15.45
N GLN A 69 1.33 6.44 -16.07
CA GLN A 69 0.66 7.36 -16.98
C GLN A 69 -0.42 8.14 -16.24
N GLU A 70 -0.38 9.46 -16.36
CA GLU A 70 -1.30 10.34 -15.63
C GLU A 70 -2.79 10.08 -15.89
N ARG A 71 -3.11 9.53 -17.07
CA ARG A 71 -4.48 9.18 -17.47
C ARG A 71 -5.12 8.12 -16.55
N TYR A 72 -4.31 7.35 -15.83
CA TYR A 72 -4.78 6.31 -14.90
C TYR A 72 -4.67 6.73 -13.42
N ARG A 73 -4.35 7.99 -13.10
CA ARG A 73 -4.19 8.48 -11.72
C ARG A 73 -5.43 8.26 -10.85
N ALA A 74 -6.62 8.50 -11.39
CA ALA A 74 -7.87 8.28 -10.65
C ALA A 74 -8.02 6.83 -10.17
N ILE A 75 -7.58 5.87 -10.99
CA ILE A 75 -7.61 4.44 -10.68
C ILE A 75 -6.50 4.08 -9.67
N THR A 76 -5.33 4.73 -9.80
CA THR A 76 -4.14 4.42 -9.00
C THR A 76 -4.31 4.79 -7.52
N SER A 77 -5.07 5.84 -7.21
CA SER A 77 -5.34 6.29 -5.84
C SER A 77 -5.93 5.19 -4.93
N ALA A 78 -6.74 4.28 -5.49
CA ALA A 78 -7.34 3.17 -4.74
C ALA A 78 -6.29 2.16 -4.24
N TYR A 79 -5.15 2.03 -4.94
CA TYR A 79 -4.11 1.06 -4.61
C TYR A 79 -3.19 1.54 -3.49
N TYR A 80 -3.12 2.84 -3.22
CA TYR A 80 -2.31 3.41 -2.14
C TYR A 80 -2.87 3.08 -0.74
N ARG A 81 -4.18 2.85 -0.62
CA ARG A 81 -4.82 2.52 0.67
C ARG A 81 -4.29 1.21 1.24
N GLY A 82 -3.89 1.24 2.51
CA GLY A 82 -3.31 0.11 3.22
C GLY A 82 -1.92 -0.29 2.73
N ALA A 83 -1.26 0.52 1.89
CA ALA A 83 0.15 0.34 1.58
C ALA A 83 0.99 0.76 2.78
N VAL A 84 1.86 -0.14 3.25
CA VAL A 84 2.79 0.11 4.36
C VAL A 84 4.15 0.59 3.87
N GLY A 85 4.44 0.40 2.57
CA GLY A 85 5.63 0.90 1.91
C GLY A 85 5.39 1.41 0.50
N ALA A 86 6.25 2.31 0.04
CA ALA A 86 6.27 2.78 -1.34
C ALA A 86 7.69 2.97 -1.85
N LEU A 87 7.93 2.53 -3.09
CA LEU A 87 9.14 2.86 -3.86
C LEU A 87 8.78 3.94 -4.88
N LEU A 88 9.38 5.12 -4.70
CA LEU A 88 9.22 6.27 -5.57
C LEU A 88 10.37 6.31 -6.58
N VAL A 89 10.08 5.94 -7.82
CA VAL A 89 11.11 5.65 -8.83
C VAL A 89 11.21 6.79 -9.85
N TYR A 90 12.43 7.24 -10.12
CA TYR A 90 12.75 8.14 -11.22
C TYR A 90 13.89 7.57 -12.08
N ASP A 91 14.11 8.15 -13.27
CA ASP A 91 15.18 7.79 -14.19
C ASP A 91 16.33 8.79 -14.06
N ILE A 92 17.53 8.32 -13.68
CA ILE A 92 18.68 9.21 -13.48
C ILE A 92 19.13 9.92 -14.75
N ALA A 93 18.78 9.39 -15.93
CA ALA A 93 19.12 9.98 -17.23
C ALA A 93 18.07 10.99 -17.72
N LYS A 94 16.95 11.15 -17.00
CA LYS A 94 15.85 12.05 -17.38
C LYS A 94 15.43 12.96 -16.24
N HIS A 95 15.92 14.20 -16.26
CA HIS A 95 15.64 15.21 -15.24
C HIS A 95 14.14 15.45 -14.99
N LEU A 96 13.32 15.48 -16.07
CA LEU A 96 11.87 15.66 -15.95
C LEU A 96 11.20 14.62 -15.03
N THR A 97 11.68 13.38 -15.04
CA THR A 97 11.12 12.33 -14.17
C THR A 97 11.43 12.55 -12.70
N TYR A 98 12.55 13.24 -12.42
CA TYR A 98 12.94 13.64 -11.08
C TYR A 98 12.16 14.87 -10.61
N GLU A 99 11.93 15.88 -11.45
CA GLU A 99 11.06 17.01 -11.11
C GLU A 99 9.64 16.55 -10.71
N ASN A 100 9.12 15.53 -11.40
CA ASN A 100 7.81 14.96 -11.11
C ASN A 100 7.75 14.15 -9.80
N VAL A 101 8.89 13.80 -9.17
CA VAL A 101 8.94 13.04 -7.90
C VAL A 101 8.17 13.77 -6.80
N GLU A 102 8.30 15.09 -6.69
CA GLU A 102 7.60 15.86 -5.66
C GLU A 102 6.08 15.77 -5.79
N ARG A 103 5.58 15.78 -7.03
CA ARG A 103 4.16 15.57 -7.32
C ARG A 103 3.69 14.18 -6.91
N TRP A 104 4.45 13.13 -7.26
CA TRP A 104 4.12 11.75 -6.89
C TRP A 104 4.17 11.53 -5.38
N LEU A 105 5.14 12.13 -4.70
CA LEU A 105 5.26 12.07 -3.24
C LEU A 105 4.04 12.70 -2.56
N LYS A 106 3.59 13.86 -3.05
CA LYS A 106 2.39 14.52 -2.55
C LYS A 106 1.15 13.64 -2.77
N GLU A 107 0.97 13.14 -3.99
CA GLU A 107 -0.17 12.27 -4.33
C GLU A 107 -0.24 11.02 -3.44
N LEU A 108 0.91 10.39 -3.18
CA LEU A 108 1.02 9.25 -2.27
C LEU A 108 0.60 9.63 -0.85
N ARG A 109 1.15 10.71 -0.30
CA ARG A 109 0.84 11.18 1.06
C ARG A 109 -0.62 11.59 1.24
N ASP A 110 -1.26 12.09 0.19
CA ASP A 110 -2.67 12.51 0.22
C ASP A 110 -3.64 11.30 0.32
N HIS A 111 -3.21 10.08 -0.05
CA HIS A 111 -4.09 8.90 -0.17
C HIS A 111 -3.64 7.67 0.62
N ALA A 112 -2.37 7.60 1.02
CA ALA A 112 -1.82 6.53 1.84
C ALA A 112 -1.92 6.87 3.33
N ASP A 113 -1.64 5.88 4.18
CA ASP A 113 -1.58 6.08 5.62
C ASP A 113 -0.35 6.92 6.02
N ASN A 114 -0.48 7.76 7.05
CA ASN A 114 0.59 8.67 7.51
C ASN A 114 1.90 7.95 7.90
N ASN A 115 1.85 6.65 8.16
CA ASN A 115 2.97 5.84 8.61
C ASN A 115 3.62 5.02 7.48
N ILE A 116 3.32 5.33 6.22
CA ILE A 116 3.94 4.67 5.08
C ILE A 116 5.44 4.94 5.03
N VAL A 117 6.24 3.87 4.87
CA VAL A 117 7.69 3.98 4.65
C VAL A 117 7.94 4.26 3.18
N ILE A 118 8.69 5.30 2.86
CA ILE A 118 8.91 5.73 1.48
C ILE A 118 10.41 5.73 1.18
N MET A 119 10.77 5.10 0.05
CA MET A 119 12.14 5.10 -0.47
C MET A 119 12.17 5.70 -1.87
N LEU A 120 13.03 6.69 -2.07
CA LEU A 120 13.37 7.26 -3.36
C LEU A 120 14.38 6.34 -4.08
N VAL A 121 14.07 5.98 -5.32
CA VAL A 121 14.87 5.06 -6.14
C VAL A 121 15.29 5.74 -7.44
N GLY A 122 16.58 5.98 -7.59
CA GLY A 122 17.18 6.44 -8.84
C GLY A 122 17.51 5.27 -9.75
N ASN A 123 16.63 4.94 -10.69
CA ASN A 123 16.82 3.79 -11.58
C ASN A 123 17.67 4.15 -12.81
N LYS A 124 18.17 3.10 -13.50
CA LYS A 124 19.04 3.16 -14.68
C LYS A 124 20.44 3.71 -14.38
N SER A 125 20.98 3.36 -13.21
CA SER A 125 22.34 3.72 -12.79
C SER A 125 23.45 3.15 -13.69
N ASP A 126 23.13 2.24 -14.61
CA ASP A 126 23.99 1.81 -15.73
C ASP A 126 24.27 2.94 -16.72
N LEU A 127 23.35 3.90 -16.89
CA LEU A 127 23.47 5.04 -17.79
C LEU A 127 24.27 6.21 -17.19
N ARG A 128 25.38 5.92 -16.50
CA ARG A 128 26.18 6.94 -15.79
C ARG A 128 26.63 8.11 -16.67
N HIS A 129 26.95 7.82 -17.93
CA HIS A 129 27.40 8.83 -18.90
C HIS A 129 26.29 9.76 -19.39
N LEU A 130 25.02 9.36 -19.22
CA LEU A 130 23.84 10.13 -19.59
C LEU A 130 23.12 10.70 -18.35
N ARG A 131 23.78 10.67 -17.18
CA ARG A 131 23.20 11.15 -15.92
C ARG A 131 22.81 12.62 -16.06
N ALA A 132 21.52 12.89 -15.91
CA ALA A 132 20.94 14.22 -15.87
C ALA A 132 20.68 14.69 -14.44
N VAL A 133 20.55 13.76 -13.48
CA VAL A 133 20.29 14.04 -12.06
C VAL A 133 21.52 13.66 -11.22
N PRO A 134 22.23 14.62 -10.62
CA PRO A 134 23.32 14.35 -9.68
C PRO A 134 22.84 13.54 -8.47
N THR A 135 23.64 12.58 -8.01
CA THR A 135 23.32 11.77 -6.83
C THR A 135 23.13 12.63 -5.58
N ASP A 136 23.97 13.65 -5.40
CA ASP A 136 23.92 14.53 -4.23
C ASP A 136 22.61 15.33 -4.16
N GLU A 137 22.06 15.72 -5.31
CA GLU A 137 20.79 16.42 -5.40
C GLU A 137 19.62 15.53 -4.96
N ALA A 138 19.56 14.32 -5.51
CA ALA A 138 18.52 13.35 -5.15
C ALA A 138 18.62 12.91 -3.68
N LYS A 139 19.85 12.78 -3.16
CA LYS A 139 20.09 12.48 -1.74
C LYS A 139 19.63 13.62 -0.84
N ALA A 140 19.94 14.88 -1.18
CA ALA A 140 19.47 16.04 -0.44
C ALA A 140 17.94 16.14 -0.44
N PHE A 141 17.29 15.82 -1.56
CA PHE A 141 15.83 15.73 -1.63
C PHE A 141 15.28 14.64 -0.69
N ALA A 142 15.87 13.45 -0.70
CA ALA A 142 15.45 12.36 0.18
C ALA A 142 15.59 12.74 1.66
N GLU A 143 16.72 13.34 2.05
CA GLU A 143 16.95 13.84 3.43
C GLU A 143 15.92 14.90 3.82
N LYS A 144 15.66 15.89 2.95
CA LYS A 144 14.67 16.96 3.16
C LYS A 144 13.26 16.42 3.40
N HIS A 145 12.89 15.34 2.73
CA HIS A 145 11.55 14.75 2.82
C HIS A 145 11.46 13.53 3.75
N ASN A 146 12.55 13.20 4.47
CA ASN A 146 12.68 12.02 5.34
C ASN A 146 12.39 10.70 4.60
N LEU A 147 13.02 10.52 3.44
CA LEU A 147 12.93 9.32 2.62
C LEU A 147 14.25 8.57 2.65
N SER A 148 14.20 7.24 2.59
CA SER A 148 15.38 6.42 2.27
C SER A 148 15.76 6.62 0.80
N PHE A 149 17.05 6.50 0.43
CA PHE A 149 17.50 6.70 -0.95
C PHE A 149 18.45 5.58 -1.41
N ILE A 150 18.26 5.11 -2.65
CA ILE A 150 19.15 4.16 -3.31
C ILE A 150 19.13 4.35 -4.82
N GLU A 151 20.27 4.17 -5.48
CA GLU A 151 20.33 4.07 -6.94
C GLU A 151 20.35 2.60 -7.37
N THR A 152 19.55 2.27 -8.38
CA THR A 152 19.38 0.90 -8.89
C THR A 152 19.62 0.83 -10.38
N SER A 153 19.88 -0.37 -10.89
CA SER A 153 19.72 -0.65 -12.31
C SER A 153 19.01 -1.99 -12.49
N ALA A 154 17.85 -1.93 -13.13
CA ALA A 154 17.16 -3.14 -13.54
C ALA A 154 17.90 -3.87 -14.67
N LEU A 155 18.75 -3.19 -15.45
CA LEU A 155 19.46 -3.78 -16.59
C LEU A 155 20.56 -4.74 -16.12
N ASP A 156 21.40 -4.31 -15.17
CA ASP A 156 22.51 -5.11 -14.65
C ASP A 156 22.23 -5.74 -13.27
N SER A 157 21.00 -5.55 -12.76
CA SER A 157 20.53 -6.02 -11.45
C SER A 157 21.20 -5.34 -10.25
N THR A 158 21.91 -4.23 -10.44
CA THR A 158 22.56 -3.49 -9.35
C THR A 158 21.54 -2.93 -8.38
N ASN A 159 21.74 -3.24 -7.08
CA ASN A 159 20.95 -2.75 -5.95
C ASN A 159 19.44 -3.05 -5.98
N VAL A 160 18.94 -3.84 -6.94
CA VAL A 160 17.50 -4.17 -7.01
C VAL A 160 17.07 -4.95 -5.78
N GLU A 161 17.75 -6.06 -5.46
CA GLU A 161 17.48 -6.85 -4.26
C GLU A 161 17.62 -5.99 -2.99
N ALA A 162 18.69 -5.20 -2.90
CA ALA A 162 18.97 -4.34 -1.77
C ALA A 162 17.86 -3.30 -1.54
N ALA A 163 17.32 -2.69 -2.59
CA ALA A 163 16.25 -1.70 -2.47
C ALA A 163 14.99 -2.29 -1.81
N PHE A 164 14.54 -3.46 -2.30
CA PHE A 164 13.36 -4.14 -1.75
C PHE A 164 13.62 -4.72 -0.35
N GLN A 165 14.80 -5.29 -0.09
CA GLN A 165 15.16 -5.78 1.25
C GLN A 165 15.22 -4.64 2.27
N ASN A 166 15.82 -3.51 1.91
CA ASN A 166 15.96 -2.36 2.79
C ASN A 166 14.59 -1.80 3.20
N ILE A 167 13.68 -1.56 2.24
CA ILE A 167 12.35 -1.03 2.55
C ILE A 167 11.52 -2.03 3.38
N LEU A 168 11.57 -3.32 3.07
CA LEU A 168 10.84 -4.34 3.82
C LEU A 168 11.36 -4.50 5.25
N THR A 169 12.68 -4.41 5.44
CA THR A 169 13.33 -4.42 6.75
C THR A 169 12.98 -3.17 7.56
N GLU A 170 12.92 -2.00 6.91
CA GLU A 170 12.54 -0.74 7.56
C GLU A 170 11.07 -0.79 8.03
N ILE A 171 10.16 -1.27 7.19
CA ILE A 171 8.76 -1.51 7.57
C ILE A 171 8.67 -2.50 8.73
N TYR A 172 9.40 -3.62 8.66
CA TYR A 172 9.43 -4.62 9.73
C TYR A 172 9.86 -4.02 11.07
N LYS A 173 10.90 -3.19 11.11
CA LYS A 173 11.35 -2.51 12.33
C LYS A 173 10.28 -1.60 12.93
N ILE A 174 9.54 -0.87 12.10
CA ILE A 174 8.47 0.02 12.56
C ILE A 174 7.27 -0.79 13.07
N VAL A 175 6.86 -1.83 12.34
CA VAL A 175 5.70 -2.66 12.69
C VAL A 175 5.96 -3.50 13.94
N SER A 176 7.14 -4.11 14.06
CA SER A 176 7.52 -4.93 15.23
C SER A 176 7.60 -4.09 16.51
N GLN A 177 8.13 -2.87 16.44
CA GLN A 177 8.16 -1.96 17.60
C GLN A 177 6.75 -1.52 18.05
N LYS A 178 5.80 -1.35 17.12
CA LYS A 178 4.41 -1.03 17.48
C LYS A 178 3.73 -2.19 18.20
N GLN A 179 3.92 -3.42 17.73
CA GLN A 179 3.35 -4.61 18.39
C GLN A 179 3.87 -4.82 19.81
N ILE A 180 5.13 -4.48 20.08
CA ILE A 180 5.71 -4.56 21.44
C ILE A 180 5.07 -3.54 22.38
N ARG A 181 4.69 -2.35 21.89
CA ARG A 181 4.07 -1.29 22.72
C ARG A 181 2.58 -1.50 22.97
N GLU A 182 1.91 -2.29 22.14
CA GLU A 182 0.48 -2.61 22.27
C GLU A 182 0.22 -3.90 23.06
N SER A 183 1.27 -4.56 23.57
CA SER A 183 1.16 -5.64 24.55
C SER A 183 1.03 -5.01 25.95
N PRO A 184 -0.14 -5.04 26.62
CA PRO A 184 -0.36 -4.28 27.84
C PRO A 184 0.23 -5.00 29.06
N ASP A 185 1.00 -4.25 29.85
CA ASP A 185 1.06 -4.43 31.30
C ASP A 185 -0.34 -4.15 31.88
N ASP A 186 -1.24 -5.12 31.79
CA ASP A 186 -2.49 -5.16 32.59
C ASP A 186 -2.56 -6.52 33.30
N ASP A 187 -1.78 -6.65 34.36
CA ASP A 187 -2.05 -7.60 35.45
C ASP A 187 -1.59 -7.02 36.79
N ASN A 188 -2.48 -6.28 37.48
CA ASN A 188 -2.70 -6.49 38.92
C ASN A 188 -3.91 -5.68 39.44
N SER A 189 -5.09 -6.32 39.53
CA SER A 189 -5.85 -6.36 40.79
C SER A 189 -7.14 -7.18 40.61
N ILE A 190 -7.14 -8.36 41.23
CA ILE A 190 -8.35 -9.08 41.61
C ILE A 190 -9.09 -8.24 42.66
N SER A 191 -10.28 -7.74 42.34
CA SER A 191 -11.31 -7.45 43.34
C SER A 191 -12.63 -8.05 42.89
N THR A 192 -12.88 -9.25 43.41
CA THR A 192 -14.18 -9.93 43.41
C THR A 192 -15.24 -9.00 44.00
N ASN A 193 -16.13 -8.48 43.17
CA ASN A 193 -17.44 -7.96 43.58
C ASN A 193 -18.50 -8.60 42.68
N VAL A 194 -18.82 -9.86 42.97
CA VAL A 194 -20.03 -10.51 42.46
C VAL A 194 -21.20 -9.90 43.21
N GLN A 195 -21.93 -8.98 42.60
CA GLN A 195 -23.29 -8.66 43.03
C GLN A 195 -24.26 -9.54 42.25
N THR A 196 -24.85 -10.50 42.96
CA THR A 196 -25.89 -11.39 42.45
C THR A 196 -27.18 -10.60 42.23
N ILE A 197 -27.50 -10.28 40.98
CA ILE A 197 -28.81 -9.70 40.63
C ILE A 197 -29.82 -10.85 40.61
N THR A 198 -30.73 -10.85 41.59
CA THR A 198 -31.84 -11.79 41.67
C THR A 198 -33.04 -11.16 40.97
N VAL A 199 -33.49 -11.73 39.85
CA VAL A 199 -34.67 -11.24 39.11
C VAL A 199 -35.85 -12.15 39.44
N ALA A 200 -36.89 -11.59 40.07
CA ALA A 200 -38.17 -12.25 40.29
C ALA A 200 -39.10 -12.04 39.07
N PRO A 201 -39.91 -13.04 38.68
CA PRO A 201 -40.83 -12.90 37.54
C PRO A 201 -42.10 -12.16 37.97
N THR A 202 -42.68 -11.35 37.07
CA THR A 202 -44.04 -10.83 37.29
C THR A 202 -44.79 -10.68 35.96
N ASP A 203 -46.08 -11.00 36.07
CA ASP A 203 -47.01 -11.45 35.04
C ASP A 203 -47.58 -10.41 34.06
N ASN A 204 -48.12 -10.97 32.97
CA ASN A 204 -49.06 -10.42 32.00
C ASN A 204 -50.15 -9.50 32.59
N SER A 205 -50.43 -8.38 31.90
CA SER A 205 -51.82 -7.98 31.57
C SER A 205 -51.89 -6.79 30.60
N ALA A 206 -52.98 -6.78 29.85
CA ALA A 206 -53.34 -5.96 28.70
C ALA A 206 -53.59 -4.47 28.99
N GLY A 207 -53.52 -3.61 27.95
CA GLY A 207 -54.06 -2.25 28.03
C GLY A 207 -53.77 -1.34 26.83
N ARG A 208 -54.83 -1.01 26.09
CA ARG A 208 -54.95 -0.20 24.85
C ARG A 208 -54.58 1.30 24.96
N VAL A 209 -54.09 1.81 23.81
CA VAL A 209 -54.40 3.08 23.07
C VAL A 209 -54.05 4.44 23.70
N GLY A 210 -53.26 5.22 22.94
CA GLY A 210 -53.22 6.68 22.95
C GLY A 210 -52.64 7.21 21.64
N LEU A 211 -53.47 7.91 20.85
CA LEU A 211 -53.11 8.66 19.65
C LEU A 211 -52.57 10.03 20.07
N ASP A 212 -51.39 10.42 19.62
CA ASP A 212 -50.98 11.83 19.57
C ASP A 212 -50.38 12.13 18.19
N VAL A 213 -51.06 13.04 17.50
CA VAL A 213 -50.64 13.66 16.25
C VAL A 213 -50.02 15.01 16.59
N ASN A 214 -48.75 15.21 16.26
CA ASN A 214 -48.23 16.54 15.92
C ASN A 214 -46.90 16.47 15.17
N GLY A 215 -46.99 16.80 13.87
CA GLY A 215 -46.13 17.72 13.13
C GLY A 215 -44.62 17.70 13.32
N GLY A 216 -43.91 17.40 12.23
CA GLY A 216 -42.87 18.31 11.76
C GLY A 216 -41.43 17.80 11.78
N LEU A 217 -41.00 17.31 10.61
CA LEU A 217 -39.64 17.28 10.06
C LEU A 217 -38.50 16.70 10.91
N CYS A 218 -38.01 15.52 10.51
CA CYS A 218 -36.57 15.26 10.49
C CYS A 218 -36.14 14.23 9.43
N ARG A 219 -35.32 14.73 8.51
CA ARG A 219 -34.16 14.12 7.82
C ARG A 219 -34.32 12.71 7.21
N LEU A 220 -34.29 12.67 5.88
CA LEU A 220 -33.97 11.46 5.10
C LEU A 220 -32.55 10.98 5.44
N SER A 221 -32.46 9.84 6.13
CA SER A 221 -31.27 8.99 6.18
C SER A 221 -31.51 7.82 5.22
N LEU A 222 -30.89 7.85 4.03
CA LEU A 222 -30.83 6.67 3.18
C LEU A 222 -29.86 5.66 3.79
N SER A 223 -30.43 4.60 4.37
CA SER A 223 -29.75 3.33 4.57
C SER A 223 -29.66 2.61 3.22
N LEU A 224 -28.45 2.35 2.72
CA LEU A 224 -28.23 1.35 1.68
C LEU A 224 -27.62 0.11 2.34
N SER A 225 -28.49 -0.85 2.65
CA SER A 225 -28.10 -2.25 2.76
C SER A 225 -28.08 -2.84 1.35
N LEU A 226 -26.92 -3.26 0.87
CA LEU A 226 -26.82 -4.20 -0.25
C LEU A 226 -25.84 -5.30 0.11
N SER A 227 -26.39 -6.39 0.66
CA SER A 227 -25.91 -7.73 0.35
C SER A 227 -26.60 -8.15 -0.94
N LEU A 228 -25.85 -8.38 -2.01
CA LEU A 228 -26.13 -9.48 -2.93
C LEU A 228 -24.90 -9.72 -3.82
N SER A 229 -24.42 -10.95 -3.74
CA SER A 229 -23.56 -11.62 -4.71
C SER A 229 -24.16 -11.51 -6.12
N LEU A 230 -23.37 -11.12 -7.11
CA LEU A 230 -23.60 -11.52 -8.50
C LEU A 230 -22.27 -11.60 -9.26
N SER A 231 -21.84 -12.84 -9.50
CA SER A 231 -21.06 -13.21 -10.67
C SER A 231 -21.78 -12.70 -11.92
N LEU A 232 -21.07 -12.00 -12.82
CA LEU A 232 -21.35 -12.13 -14.25
C LEU A 232 -20.11 -11.79 -15.09
N SER A 233 -19.63 -12.83 -15.77
CA SER A 233 -18.87 -12.77 -17.01
C SER A 233 -19.64 -12.01 -18.10
N LEU A 234 -18.93 -11.28 -18.96
CA LEU A 234 -19.19 -10.98 -20.39
C LEU A 234 -18.13 -9.93 -20.80
N SER A 235 -17.12 -10.19 -21.64
CA SER A 235 -17.14 -10.52 -23.07
C SER A 235 -18.01 -9.59 -23.93
N LEU A 236 -17.34 -8.68 -24.66
CA LEU A 236 -17.52 -8.29 -26.09
C LEU A 236 -16.83 -6.91 -26.28
N SER A 237 -15.75 -6.81 -27.05
CA SER A 237 -15.71 -6.63 -28.51
C SER A 237 -16.52 -5.45 -29.06
N ALA A 238 -15.78 -4.43 -29.50
CA ALA A 238 -15.90 -3.69 -30.74
C ALA A 238 -17.30 -3.34 -31.29
N CYS A 239 -17.63 -2.04 -31.36
CA CYS A 239 -17.89 -1.32 -32.61
C CYS A 239 -18.20 0.18 -32.40
N TRP A 240 -17.51 1.00 -33.22
CA TRP A 240 -17.92 2.28 -33.85
C TRP A 240 -17.98 3.56 -33.00
N CYS A 241 -17.02 4.47 -33.26
CA CYS A 241 -17.13 5.51 -34.30
C CYS A 241 -15.76 5.70 -34.96
#